data_AF-A0A957F2L6-F1
#
_entry.id   AF-A0A957F2L6-F1
#
_cell.length_a   1.000
_cell.length_b   1.000
_cell.length_c   1.000
_cell.angle_alpha   90.00
_cell.angle_beta   90.00
_cell.angle_gamma   90.00
#
_symmetry.space_group_name_H-M   'P 1'
#
loop_
_entity.id
_entity.type
_entity.pdbx_description
1 polymer ?
#
loop_
_entity_poly.entity_id
_entity_poly.type
_entity_poly.pdbx_seq_one_letter_code
_entity_poly.pdbx_strand_id
1 'polypeptide(L)' 'MTLQDIIADFQTLNEDLKIYEQKYGMPSATFYKTFVQGEEPEDDSWVLDWADWAGAYQTFLRR' A
#
# COMPACT_ATOMS: atom_id res chain seq x y z
N MET A 1 -2.63 17.49 -17.04
CA MET A 1 -3.18 16.38 -16.26
C MET A 1 -4.65 16.26 -16.61
N THR A 2 -5.03 15.18 -17.27
CA THR A 2 -6.43 14.87 -17.62
C THR A 2 -6.98 13.79 -16.69
N LEU A 3 -8.30 13.62 -16.66
CA LEU A 3 -8.95 12.60 -15.82
C LEU A 3 -8.49 11.17 -16.15
N GLN A 4 -8.09 10.93 -17.41
CA GLN A 4 -7.60 9.63 -17.87
C GLN A 4 -6.18 9.33 -17.34
N ASP A 5 -5.33 10.36 -17.22
CA ASP A 5 -4.00 10.21 -16.62
C ASP A 5 -4.09 9.80 -15.14
N ILE A 6 -5.06 10.38 -14.40
CA ILE A 6 -5.30 10.05 -12.98
C ILE A 6 -5.78 8.61 -12.81
N ILE A 7 -6.67 8.15 -13.70
CA ILE A 7 -7.17 6.76 -13.66
C ILE A 7 -6.06 5.77 -14.01
N ALA A 8 -5.20 6.09 -14.98
CA ALA A 8 -4.07 5.25 -15.37
C ALA A 8 -3.00 5.16 -14.26
N ASP A 9 -2.68 6.28 -13.61
CA ASP A 9 -1.83 6.31 -12.41
C ASP A 9 -2.44 5.45 -11.29
N PHE A 10 -3.74 5.61 -11.04
CA PHE A 10 -4.45 4.83 -10.02
C PHE A 10 -4.41 3.32 -10.32
N GLN A 11 -4.57 2.92 -11.58
CA GLN A 11 -4.48 1.51 -11.98
C GLN A 11 -3.06 0.94 -11.81
N THR A 12 -2.04 1.71 -12.21
CA THR A 12 -0.62 1.32 -12.07
C THR A 12 -0.27 1.11 -10.60
N LEU A 13 -0.70 2.04 -9.74
CA LEU A 13 -0.52 1.93 -8.29
C LEU A 13 -1.29 0.74 -7.70
N ASN A 14 -2.47 0.42 -8.21
CA ASN A 14 -3.21 -0.76 -7.77
C ASN A 14 -2.51 -2.07 -8.16
N GLU A 15 -1.82 -2.11 -9.31
CA GLU A 15 -1.00 -3.25 -9.71
C GLU A 15 0.25 -3.40 -8.83
N ASP A 16 0.93 -2.29 -8.51
CA ASP A 16 2.05 -2.31 -7.56
C ASP A 16 1.62 -2.81 -6.18
N LEU A 17 0.45 -2.38 -5.71
CA LEU A 17 -0.13 -2.84 -4.44
C LEU A 17 -0.44 -4.34 -4.48
N LYS A 18 -0.93 -4.88 -5.60
CA LYS A 18 -1.14 -6.32 -5.77
C LYS A 18 0.14 -7.14 -5.65
N ILE A 19 1.31 -6.61 -6.05
CA ILE A 19 2.59 -7.31 -5.88
C ILE A 19 2.85 -7.56 -4.39
N TYR A 20 2.56 -6.58 -3.54
CA TYR A 20 2.68 -6.71 -2.09
C TYR A 20 1.61 -7.66 -1.51
N GLU A 21 0.37 -7.60 -2.01
CA GLU A 21 -0.67 -8.56 -1.62
C GLU A 21 -0.28 -9.99 -1.98
N GLN A 22 0.41 -10.21 -3.09
CA GLN A 22 0.90 -11.52 -3.50
C GLN A 22 2.14 -11.96 -2.70
N LYS A 23 3.02 -11.03 -2.34
CA LYS A 23 4.24 -11.28 -1.54
C LYS A 23 3.90 -11.66 -0.10
N TYR A 24 2.90 -11.02 0.51
CA TYR A 24 2.55 -11.19 1.92
C TYR A 24 1.20 -11.88 2.18
N GLY A 25 0.40 -12.11 1.13
CA GLY A 25 -0.92 -12.75 1.24
C GLY A 25 -1.99 -11.89 1.94
N MET A 26 -1.70 -10.61 2.22
CA MET A 26 -2.59 -9.70 2.94
C MET A 26 -3.06 -8.55 2.03
N PRO A 27 -4.37 -8.21 2.04
CA PRO A 27 -4.87 -7.07 1.29
C PRO A 27 -4.23 -5.77 1.75
N SER A 28 -3.77 -4.98 0.80
CA SER A 28 -3.14 -3.67 0.99
C SER A 28 -4.01 -2.73 1.84
N ALA A 29 -5.33 -2.71 1.57
CA ALA A 29 -6.26 -1.88 2.34
C ALA A 29 -6.38 -2.31 3.81
N THR A 30 -6.35 -3.62 4.08
CA THR A 30 -6.37 -4.15 5.45
C THR A 30 -5.05 -3.82 6.16
N PHE A 31 -3.94 -3.94 5.43
CA PHE A 31 -2.60 -3.64 5.91
C PHE A 31 -2.42 -2.15 6.28
N TYR A 32 -2.95 -1.24 5.47
CA TYR A 32 -2.97 0.19 5.79
C TYR A 32 -3.84 0.50 7.00
N LYS A 33 -4.98 -0.20 7.13
CA LYS A 33 -5.89 -0.02 8.25
C LYS A 33 -5.24 -0.45 9.56
N THR A 34 -4.57 -1.60 9.61
CA THR A 34 -3.86 -2.08 10.80
C THR A 34 -2.66 -1.19 11.14
N PHE A 35 -1.92 -0.72 10.13
CA PHE A 35 -0.86 0.29 10.31
C PHE A 35 -1.38 1.57 10.97
N VAL A 36 -2.48 2.13 10.47
CA VAL A 36 -3.09 3.35 11.05
C VAL A 36 -3.63 3.11 12.46
N GLN A 37 -4.03 1.87 12.77
CA GLN A 37 -4.47 1.47 14.10
C GLN A 37 -3.30 1.21 15.06
N GLY A 38 -2.05 1.15 14.56
CA GLY A 38 -0.86 0.86 15.36
C GLY A 38 -0.75 -0.59 15.81
N GLU A 39 -1.42 -1.51 15.10
CA GLU A 39 -1.09 -2.93 15.26
C GLU A 39 0.28 -3.20 14.64
N GLU A 40 1.09 -4.09 15.21
CA GLU A 40 2.37 -4.50 14.61
C GLU A 40 2.16 -5.75 13.76
N PRO A 41 2.94 -5.96 12.68
CA PRO A 41 2.85 -7.19 11.90
C PRO A 41 3.25 -8.38 12.77
N GLU A 42 2.66 -9.55 12.52
CA GLU A 42 3.06 -10.78 13.23
C GLU A 42 4.51 -11.21 12.94
N ASP A 43 5.10 -10.70 11.85
CA ASP A 43 6.45 -11.00 11.41
C ASP A 43 7.31 -9.73 11.38
N ASP A 44 8.36 -9.69 12.22
CA ASP A 44 9.34 -8.59 12.30
C ASP A 44 10.03 -8.32 10.96
N SER A 45 10.14 -9.31 10.08
CA SER A 45 10.74 -9.13 8.75
C SER A 45 9.90 -8.22 7.85
N TRP A 46 8.62 -8.03 8.17
CA TRP A 46 7.71 -7.19 7.40
C TRP A 46 7.77 -5.75 7.87
N VAL A 47 8.15 -5.47 9.10
CA VAL A 47 8.14 -4.13 9.71
C VAL A 47 8.92 -3.09 8.89
N LEU A 48 10.05 -3.49 8.31
CA LEU A 48 10.90 -2.58 7.52
C LEU A 48 10.25 -2.26 6.16
N ASP A 49 9.83 -3.29 5.42
CA ASP A 49 9.08 -3.13 4.17
C ASP A 49 7.73 -2.43 4.42
N TRP A 50 7.19 -2.54 5.64
CA TRP A 50 5.90 -1.97 6.02
C TRP A 50 5.92 -0.46 6.10
N ALA A 51 6.95 0.11 6.72
CA ALA A 51 7.10 1.55 6.88
C ALA A 51 7.28 2.25 5.52
N ASP A 52 8.09 1.67 4.63
CA ASP A 52 8.29 2.18 3.27
C ASP A 52 7.00 2.10 2.44
N TRP A 53 6.29 0.98 2.52
CA TRP A 53 5.02 0.78 1.83
C TRP A 53 3.92 1.75 2.33
N ALA A 54 3.81 1.94 3.63
CA ALA A 54 2.82 2.85 4.22
C ALA A 54 3.07 4.31 3.80
N GLY A 55 4.34 4.72 3.73
CA GLY A 55 4.72 6.04 3.21
C GLY A 55 4.33 6.24 1.74
N ALA A 56 4.55 5.22 0.90
CA ALA A 56 4.12 5.23 -0.49
C ALA A 56 2.59 5.30 -0.62
N TYR A 57 1.86 4.50 0.16
CA TYR A 57 0.39 4.47 0.14
C TYR A 57 -0.24 5.77 0.66
N GLN A 58 0.33 6.40 1.70
CA GLN A 58 -0.13 7.72 2.16
C GLN A 58 0.09 8.81 1.12
N THR A 59 1.20 8.77 0.41
CA THR A 59 1.49 9.72 -0.67
C THR A 59 0.52 9.54 -1.83
N PHE A 60 0.16 8.29 -2.12
CA PHE A 60 -0.87 7.95 -3.09
C PHE A 60 -2.25 8.48 -2.70
N LEU A 61 -2.72 8.23 -1.47
CA LEU A 61 -4.02 8.72 -0.99
C LEU A 61 -4.16 10.25 -0.96
N ARG A 62 -3.03 10.97 -0.94
CA ARG A 62 -3.01 12.43 -0.90
C ARG A 62 -2.97 13.08 -2.29
N ARG A 63 -2.80 12.29 -3.36
CA ARG A 63 -2.89 12.74 -4.75
C ARG A 63 -4.28 12.48 -5.33
#